data_AF-A0A1B7MDM6-F1
#
_entry.id   AF-A0A1B7MDM6-F1
#
_cell.length_a   1.000
_cell.length_b   1.000
_cell.length_c   1.000
_cell.angle_alpha   90.00
_cell.angle_beta   90.00
_cell.angle_gamma   90.00
#
_symmetry.space_group_name_H-M   'P 1'
#
loop_
_entity.id
_entity.type
_entity.pdbx_description
1 polymer ?
#
loop_
_entity_poly.entity_id
_entity_poly.type
_entity_poly.pdbx_seq_one_letter_code
_entity_poly.pdbx_strand_id
1 'polypeptide(L)'
;PPTLTDVISMGDPTVDIHASIAGRYGEDDLFKRILQDPGAFKNFEVSNHRVFLKDNDRRILCVPDVKIGNRRLREIITSHAHSILAHLGPSKTLTYLRENVWWK
;
A
#
# COMPACT_ATOMS: atom_id res chain seq x y z
N PRO A 1 2.78 -0.20 -17.10
CA PRO A 1 2.68 1.19 -16.60
C PRO A 1 3.29 1.25 -15.20
N PRO A 2 3.88 2.38 -14.76
CA PRO A 2 4.39 2.52 -13.40
C PRO A 2 3.24 2.42 -12.38
N THR A 3 3.50 1.78 -11.24
CA THR A 3 2.54 1.74 -10.13
C THR A 3 2.52 3.08 -9.39
N LEU A 4 1.47 3.37 -8.62
CA LEU A 4 1.43 4.55 -7.75
C LEU A 4 2.66 4.64 -6.84
N THR A 5 3.11 3.53 -6.27
CA THR A 5 4.30 3.53 -5.41
C THR A 5 5.58 3.88 -6.16
N ASP A 6 5.67 3.54 -7.45
CA ASP A 6 6.81 3.93 -8.30
C ASP A 6 6.76 5.43 -8.58
N VAL A 7 5.58 5.97 -8.91
CA VAL A 7 5.38 7.41 -9.16
C VAL A 7 5.70 8.24 -7.92
N ILE A 8 5.30 7.78 -6.73
CA ILE A 8 5.64 8.44 -5.46
C ILE A 8 7.16 8.44 -5.26
N SER A 9 7.81 7.29 -5.42
CA SER A 9 9.27 7.17 -5.24
C SER A 9 10.06 8.03 -6.24
N MET A 10 9.51 8.24 -7.45
CA MET A 10 10.09 9.14 -8.45
C MET A 10 9.90 10.63 -8.09
N GLY A 11 8.76 11.00 -7.50
CA GLY A 11 8.45 12.39 -7.12
C GLY A 11 9.04 12.83 -5.78
N ASP A 12 9.27 11.88 -4.86
CA ASP A 12 9.94 12.09 -3.58
C ASP A 12 10.88 10.91 -3.30
N PRO A 13 12.17 11.02 -3.70
CA PRO A 13 13.16 9.96 -3.50
C PRO A 13 13.43 9.62 -2.03
N THR A 14 12.99 10.47 -1.08
CA THR A 14 13.15 10.21 0.35
C THR A 14 12.12 9.21 0.88
N VAL A 15 11.10 8.89 0.08
CA VAL A 15 10.01 7.99 0.44
C VAL A 15 10.01 6.76 -0.46
N ASP A 16 10.82 5.76 -0.11
CA ASP A 16 10.71 4.42 -0.70
C ASP A 16 9.63 3.62 0.04
N ILE A 17 8.44 3.53 -0.55
CA ILE A 17 7.28 2.84 0.04
C ILE A 17 7.56 1.34 0.23
N HIS A 18 8.26 0.70 -0.72
CA HIS A 18 8.48 -0.75 -0.68
C HIS A 18 9.47 -1.13 0.42
N ALA A 19 10.56 -0.37 0.56
CA ALA A 19 11.51 -0.54 1.64
C ALA A 19 10.88 -0.18 3.00
N SER A 20 10.06 0.87 3.03
CA SER A 20 9.42 1.38 4.25
C SER A 20 8.42 0.42 4.90
N ILE A 21 7.91 -0.58 4.18
CA ILE A 21 6.93 -1.56 4.68
C ILE A 21 7.46 -2.99 4.77
N ALA A 22 8.58 -3.28 4.10
CA ALA A 22 9.16 -4.62 4.11
C ALA A 22 9.43 -5.08 5.54
N GLY A 23 8.82 -6.18 5.95
CA GLY A 23 8.96 -6.73 7.31
C GLY A 23 8.17 -6.02 8.41
N ARG A 24 7.45 -4.93 8.11
CA ARG A 24 6.68 -4.14 9.11
C ARG A 24 5.19 -4.47 9.18
N TYR A 25 4.73 -5.45 8.40
CA TYR A 25 3.34 -5.91 8.38
C TYR A 25 2.85 -6.46 9.74
N GLY A 26 3.74 -6.86 10.65
CA GLY A 26 3.37 -7.27 12.00
C GLY A 26 2.92 -6.14 12.93
N GLU A 27 3.14 -4.88 12.55
CA GLU A 27 2.69 -3.69 13.30
C GLU A 27 1.19 -3.39 13.10
N ASP A 28 0.58 -3.96 12.07
CA ASP A 28 -0.84 -3.82 11.75
C ASP A 28 -1.60 -5.09 12.15
N ASP A 29 -2.69 -4.94 12.91
CA ASP A 29 -3.42 -6.08 13.48
C ASP A 29 -3.96 -7.07 12.45
N LEU A 30 -4.40 -6.60 11.28
CA LEU A 30 -4.89 -7.50 10.23
C LEU A 30 -3.71 -8.26 9.61
N PHE A 31 -2.67 -7.54 9.23
CA PHE A 31 -1.53 -8.16 8.56
C PHE A 31 -0.73 -9.05 9.51
N LYS A 32 -0.68 -8.74 10.80
CA LYS A 32 -0.14 -9.63 11.83
C LYS A 32 -0.85 -10.98 11.85
N ARG A 33 -2.18 -11.01 11.76
CA ARG A 33 -2.95 -12.26 11.68
C ARG A 33 -2.70 -13.02 10.37
N ILE A 34 -2.59 -12.29 9.25
CA ILE A 34 -2.24 -12.88 7.95
C ILE A 34 -0.85 -13.52 8.00
N LEU A 35 0.13 -12.87 8.64
CA LEU A 35 1.48 -13.43 8.80
C LEU A 35 1.51 -14.66 9.72
N GLN A 36 0.63 -14.72 10.72
CA GLN A 36 0.55 -15.84 11.66
C GLN A 36 -0.08 -17.09 11.05
N ASP A 37 -1.12 -16.92 10.22
CA ASP A 37 -1.77 -18.02 9.51
C ASP A 37 -2.15 -17.63 8.08
N PRO A 38 -1.18 -17.59 7.13
CA PRO A 38 -1.46 -17.23 5.75
C PRO A 38 -2.50 -18.14 5.07
N GLY A 39 -2.64 -19.39 5.53
CA GLY A 39 -3.57 -20.38 4.97
C GLY A 39 -5.04 -20.02 5.19
N ALA A 40 -5.35 -19.33 6.30
CA ALA A 40 -6.68 -18.81 6.58
C ALA A 40 -7.07 -17.62 5.68
N PHE A 41 -6.10 -16.97 5.05
CA PHE A 41 -6.28 -15.75 4.25
C PHE A 41 -5.88 -15.99 2.79
N LYS A 42 -6.60 -16.89 2.11
CA LYS A 42 -6.25 -17.40 0.75
C LYS A 42 -6.10 -16.34 -0.34
N ASN A 43 -6.76 -15.20 -0.17
CA ASN A 43 -6.66 -14.06 -1.08
C ASN A 43 -5.40 -13.21 -0.83
N PHE A 44 -4.59 -13.52 0.17
CA PHE A 44 -3.33 -12.82 0.42
C PHE A 44 -2.12 -13.67 0.03
N GLU A 45 -1.06 -12.99 -0.39
CA GLU A 45 0.23 -13.56 -0.71
C GLU A 45 1.30 -12.86 0.13
N VAL A 46 2.16 -13.63 0.77
CA VAL A 46 3.37 -13.09 1.40
C VAL A 46 4.55 -13.41 0.49
N SER A 47 5.26 -12.38 0.03
CA SER A 47 6.38 -12.53 -0.90
C SER A 47 7.36 -11.37 -0.75
N ASN A 48 8.67 -11.66 -0.71
CA ASN A 48 9.73 -10.65 -0.55
C ASN A 48 9.47 -9.69 0.62
N HIS A 49 9.08 -10.23 1.78
CA HIS A 49 8.73 -9.48 2.99
C HIS A 49 7.58 -8.46 2.83
N ARG A 50 6.79 -8.58 1.76
CA ARG A 50 5.60 -7.78 1.48
C ARG A 50 4.36 -8.66 1.43
N VAL A 51 3.21 -8.05 1.69
CA VAL A 51 1.90 -8.69 1.55
C VAL A 51 1.21 -8.11 0.33
N PHE A 52 0.61 -8.98 -0.47
CA PHE A 52 -0.17 -8.63 -1.65
C PHE A 52 -1.57 -9.22 -1.54
N LEU A 53 -2.57 -8.48 -1.99
CA LEU A 53 -3.91 -8.99 -2.24
C LEU A 53 -3.96 -9.57 -3.65
N LYS A 54 -4.45 -10.80 -3.77
CA LYS A 54 -4.84 -11.45 -5.02
C LYS A 54 -6.32 -11.14 -5.23
N ASP A 55 -6.61 -10.33 -6.25
CA ASP A 55 -7.97 -9.98 -6.66
C ASP A 55 -8.13 -10.26 -8.15
N ASN A 56 -8.83 -11.35 -8.49
CA ASN A 56 -8.86 -11.93 -9.84
C ASN A 56 -7.42 -12.12 -10.38
N ASP A 57 -7.12 -11.57 -11.55
CA ASP A 57 -5.79 -11.60 -12.18
C ASP A 57 -4.85 -10.48 -11.67
N ARG A 58 -5.26 -9.72 -10.65
CA ARG A 58 -4.51 -8.59 -10.12
C ARG A 58 -3.76 -8.97 -8.85
N ARG A 59 -2.53 -8.49 -8.77
CA ARG A 59 -1.68 -8.56 -7.57
C ARG A 59 -1.45 -7.15 -7.06
N ILE A 60 -2.10 -6.81 -5.95
CA ILE A 60 -2.16 -5.44 -5.43
C ILE A 60 -1.33 -5.37 -4.14
N LEU A 61 -0.46 -4.37 -4.04
CA LEU A 61 0.39 -4.18 -2.84
C LEU A 61 -0.48 -3.79 -1.64
N CYS A 62 -0.35 -4.51 -0.54
CA CYS A 62 -1.00 -4.15 0.71
C CYS A 62 -0.17 -3.13 1.48
N VAL A 63 -0.82 -2.14 2.08
CA VAL A 63 -0.16 -1.07 2.87
C VAL A 63 -0.52 -1.23 4.36
N PRO A 64 0.42 -1.61 5.23
CA PRO A 64 0.17 -1.72 6.66
C PRO A 64 -0.04 -0.33 7.29
N ASP A 65 -0.81 -0.27 8.38
CA ASP A 65 -0.96 0.95 9.18
C ASP A 65 0.29 1.19 10.03
N VAL A 66 1.31 1.80 9.41
CA VAL A 66 2.59 2.13 10.04
C VAL A 66 2.90 3.62 9.95
N LYS A 67 3.78 4.10 10.82
CA LYS A 67 4.32 5.46 10.75
C LYS A 67 5.68 5.48 10.06
N ILE A 68 5.88 6.53 9.26
CA ILE A 68 7.18 6.96 8.71
C ILE A 68 7.45 8.35 9.28
N GLY A 69 8.43 8.43 10.18
CA GLY A 69 8.60 9.61 11.03
C GLY A 69 7.33 9.88 11.86
N ASN A 70 6.77 11.09 11.72
CA ASN A 70 5.57 11.49 12.47
C ASN A 70 4.25 11.31 11.70
N ARG A 71 4.29 10.81 10.46
CA ARG A 71 3.12 10.67 9.58
C ARG A 71 2.75 9.21 9.37
N ARG A 72 1.45 8.93 9.18
CA ARG A 72 0.99 7.59 8.81
C ARG A 72 1.27 7.33 7.33
N LEU A 73 1.75 6.15 6.99
CA LEU A 73 2.07 5.80 5.61
C LEU A 73 0.84 5.92 4.67
N ARG A 74 -0.32 5.45 5.13
CA ARG A 74 -1.59 5.56 4.38
C ARG A 74 -1.98 7.02 4.10
N GLU A 75 -1.70 7.93 5.03
CA GLU A 75 -1.90 9.37 4.85
C GLU A 75 -0.94 9.92 3.80
N ILE A 76 0.35 9.58 3.88
CA ILE A 76 1.37 9.98 2.88
C ILE A 76 0.90 9.56 1.48
N ILE A 77 0.57 8.28 1.27
CA ILE A 77 0.12 7.76 -0.03
C ILE A 77 -1.15 8.48 -0.51
N THR A 78 -2.11 8.75 0.40
CA THR A 78 -3.35 9.46 0.06
C THR A 78 -3.07 10.90 -0.37
N SER A 79 -2.19 11.61 0.33
CA SER A 79 -1.75 12.97 -0.04
C SER A 79 -1.10 12.99 -1.42
N HIS A 80 -0.16 12.07 -1.70
CA HIS A 80 0.49 12.01 -3.01
C HIS A 80 -0.49 11.65 -4.13
N ALA A 81 -1.39 10.68 -3.92
CA ALA A 81 -2.41 10.34 -4.90
C ALA A 81 -3.31 11.54 -5.23
N HIS A 82 -3.68 12.33 -4.22
CA HIS A 82 -4.46 13.55 -4.41
C HIS A 82 -3.68 14.60 -5.21
N SER A 83 -2.40 14.81 -4.89
CA SER A 83 -1.52 15.74 -5.61
C SER A 83 -1.30 15.32 -7.07
N ILE A 84 -1.13 14.02 -7.35
CA ILE A 84 -0.94 13.50 -8.71
C ILE A 84 -2.19 13.77 -9.57
N LEU A 85 -3.38 13.59 -9.00
CA LEU A 85 -4.64 13.73 -9.71
C LEU A 85 -5.23 15.13 -9.62
N ALA A 86 -4.44 16.14 -9.22
CA ALA A 86 -4.87 17.50 -8.89
C ALA A 86 -6.16 17.94 -9.61
N HIS A 87 -7.18 18.29 -8.83
CA HIS A 87 -8.52 18.75 -9.25
C HIS A 87 -9.51 17.69 -9.79
N LEU A 88 -9.14 16.41 -9.92
CA LEU A 88 -10.09 15.36 -10.33
C LEU A 88 -11.06 14.91 -9.21
N GLY A 89 -10.89 15.46 -8.00
CA GLY A 89 -11.78 15.27 -6.87
C GLY A 89 -11.59 13.96 -6.09
N PRO A 90 -12.31 13.79 -4.96
CA PRO A 90 -12.10 12.67 -4.03
C PRO A 90 -12.45 11.30 -4.63
N SER A 91 -13.49 11.22 -5.47
CA SER A 91 -13.93 9.95 -6.07
C SER A 91 -12.84 9.36 -6.99
N LYS A 92 -12.23 10.19 -7.84
CA LYS A 92 -11.13 9.75 -8.72
C LYS A 92 -9.89 9.36 -7.94
N THR A 93 -9.59 10.08 -6.85
CA THR A 93 -8.49 9.73 -5.93
C THR A 93 -8.71 8.35 -5.30
N LEU A 94 -9.92 8.08 -4.81
CA LEU A 94 -10.25 6.79 -4.20
C LEU A 94 -10.19 5.64 -5.20
N THR A 95 -10.69 5.85 -6.43
CA THR A 95 -10.57 4.85 -7.51
C THR A 95 -9.10 4.57 -7.81
N TYR A 96 -8.28 5.60 -7.97
CA TYR A 96 -6.86 5.45 -8.25
C TYR A 96 -6.10 4.72 -7.14
N LEU A 97 -6.41 5.01 -5.87
CA LEU A 97 -5.87 4.27 -4.73
C LEU A 97 -6.26 2.79 -4.80
N ARG A 98 -7.55 2.47 -4.95
CA ARG A 98 -8.06 1.09 -5.04
C ARG A 98 -7.48 0.30 -6.20
N GLU A 99 -7.10 0.99 -7.27
CA GLU A 99 -6.45 0.36 -8.42
C GLU A 99 -4.95 0.08 -8.21
N ASN A 100 -4.29 0.73 -7.24
CA ASN A 100 -2.83 0.61 -7.08
C ASN A 100 -2.39 -0.05 -5.77
N VAL A 101 -3.15 0.12 -4.70
CA VAL A 101 -2.78 -0.28 -3.34
C VAL A 101 -4.01 -0.72 -2.56
N TRP A 102 -3.81 -1.52 -1.52
CA TRP A 102 -4.90 -2.06 -0.72
C TRP A 102 -4.64 -1.95 0.79
N TRP A 103 -5.69 -1.61 1.53
CA TRP A 103 -5.79 -1.78 2.98
C TRP A 103 -7.26 -1.89 3.40
N LYS A 104 -7.49 -2.37 4.62
CA LYS A 104 -8.82 -2.42 5.25
C LYS A 104 -9.09 -1.18 6.09
#